data_AF-A0A3D5SNB3-F1
#
_entry.id   AF-A0A3D5SNB3-F1
#
_cell.length_a   1.000
_cell.length_b   1.000
_cell.length_c   1.000
_cell.angle_alpha   90.00
_cell.angle_beta   90.00
_cell.angle_gamma   90.00
#
_symmetry.space_group_name_H-M   'P 1'
#
loop_
_entity.id
_entity.type
_entity.pdbx_description
1 polymer ?
#
loop_
_entity_poly.entity_id
_entity_poly.type
_entity_poly.pdbx_seq_one_letter_code
_entity_poly.pdbx_strand_id
1 'polypeptide(L)'
;EAIVKKLRMMDIAGATVYRGLIGYGAQNRVHRSGFLGLSRDLPIMISIIDTEEKIRRVLPVFDEMVDEGLIALSDVEIIKYTHSERPV
;
A
#
# COMPACT_ATOMS: atom_id res chain seq x y z
N GLU A 1 -1.91 4.50 8.15
CA GLU A 1 -0.53 4.90 8.54
C GLU A 1 0.30 3.76 9.16
N ALA A 2 -0.29 2.88 9.99
CA ALA A 2 0.44 1.78 10.64
C ALA A 2 1.24 0.90 9.67
N ILE A 3 0.67 0.53 8.52
CA ILE A 3 1.36 -0.28 7.49
C ILE A 3 2.64 0.40 7.01
N VAL A 4 2.57 1.68 6.60
CA VAL A 4 3.74 2.43 6.12
C VAL A 4 4.81 2.55 7.21
N LYS A 5 4.39 2.78 8.46
CA LYS A 5 5.32 2.82 9.60
C LYS A 5 6.04 1.48 9.79
N LYS A 6 5.31 0.37 9.71
CA LYS A 6 5.87 -0.98 9.83
C LYS A 6 6.85 -1.28 8.68
N LEU A 7 6.51 -0.92 7.45
CA LEU A 7 7.40 -1.06 6.28
C LEU A 7 8.71 -0.29 6.47
N ARG A 8 8.63 0.95 6.97
CA ARG A 8 9.82 1.73 7.29
C ARG A 8 10.67 1.09 8.39
N MET A 9 10.06 0.51 9.42
CA MET A 9 10.77 -0.23 10.48
C MET A 9 11.43 -1.52 9.98
N MET A 10 10.92 -2.10 8.89
CA MET A 10 11.46 -3.29 8.25
C MET A 10 12.47 -2.98 7.13
N ASP A 11 12.90 -1.72 7.02
CA ASP A 11 13.88 -1.27 6.02
C ASP A 11 13.44 -1.54 4.57
N ILE A 12 12.15 -1.33 4.27
CA ILE A 12 11.65 -1.42 2.90
C ILE A 12 12.03 -0.17 2.10
N ALA A 13 12.55 -0.38 0.89
CA ALA A 13 13.12 0.65 0.03
C ALA A 13 12.12 1.75 -0.37
N GLY A 14 10.85 1.40 -0.56
CA GLY A 14 9.82 2.36 -0.91
C GLY A 14 8.40 1.85 -0.74
N ALA A 15 7.53 2.74 -0.26
CA ALA A 15 6.10 2.51 -0.21
C ALA A 15 5.35 3.79 -0.56
N THR A 16 4.36 3.70 -1.46
CA THR A 16 3.54 4.82 -1.92
C THR A 16 2.08 4.52 -1.61
N VAL A 17 1.40 5.47 -0.97
CA VAL A 17 -0.02 5.35 -0.62
C VAL A 17 -0.86 6.12 -1.63
N TYR A 18 -1.81 5.44 -2.25
CA TYR A 18 -2.82 6.01 -3.13
C TYR A 18 -4.16 6.02 -2.41
N ARG A 19 -4.90 7.12 -2.55
CA ARG A 19 -6.29 7.23 -2.12
C ARG A 19 -7.18 7.26 -3.35
N GLY A 20 -7.95 6.21 -3.54
CA GLY A 20 -8.91 6.14 -4.64
C GLY A 20 -10.12 7.03 -4.38
N LEU A 21 -10.79 7.44 -5.46
CA LEU A 21 -12.03 8.22 -5.38
C LEU A 21 -13.26 7.32 -5.16
N ILE A 22 -13.24 6.13 -5.77
CA ILE A 22 -14.29 5.11 -5.75
C ILE A 22 -13.61 3.74 -5.84
N GLY A 23 -14.14 2.73 -5.17
CA GLY A 23 -13.67 1.36 -5.26
C GLY A 23 -14.77 0.34 -4.98
N TYR A 24 -14.55 -0.88 -5.44
CA TYR A 24 -15.42 -2.03 -5.24
C TYR A 24 -14.57 -3.27 -4.98
N GLY A 25 -14.99 -4.15 -4.08
CA GLY A 25 -14.21 -5.31 -3.63
C GLY A 25 -15.07 -6.55 -3.34
N ALA A 26 -14.42 -7.59 -2.82
CA ALA A 26 -14.97 -8.94 -2.65
C ALA A 26 -16.27 -9.05 -1.82
N GLN A 27 -16.61 -8.03 -1.02
CA GLN A 27 -17.85 -7.98 -0.24
C GLN A 27 -18.92 -7.00 -0.78
N ASN A 28 -18.89 -6.63 -2.07
CA ASN A 28 -19.91 -5.80 -2.73
C ASN A 28 -20.17 -4.39 -2.12
N ARG A 29 -19.36 -3.88 -1.19
CA ARG A 29 -19.47 -2.50 -0.72
C ARG A 29 -18.84 -1.56 -1.73
N VAL A 30 -19.68 -0.87 -2.50
CA VAL A 30 -19.27 0.30 -3.27
C VAL A 30 -18.95 1.42 -2.27
N HIS A 31 -17.67 1.69 -2.06
CA HIS A 31 -17.25 2.90 -1.36
C HIS A 31 -17.39 4.09 -2.33
N ARG A 32 -18.53 4.78 -2.25
CA ARG A 32 -18.79 6.03 -2.98
C ARG A 32 -18.68 7.22 -2.04
N SER A 33 -18.16 8.33 -2.55
CA SER A 33 -18.42 9.66 -2.00
C SER A 33 -19.93 9.90 -2.13
N GLY A 34 -20.67 9.68 -1.03
CA GLY A 34 -22.07 10.07 -0.94
C GLY A 34 -22.18 11.59 -0.96
N PHE A 35 -23.31 12.09 -1.44
CA PHE A 35 -23.71 13.50 -1.70
C PHE A 35 -23.59 14.48 -0.50
N LEU A 36 -22.96 14.06 0.60
CA LEU A 36 -22.73 14.80 1.84
C LEU A 36 -21.29 14.61 2.35
N GLY A 37 -20.27 14.70 1.48
CA GLY A 37 -18.89 15.07 1.84
C GLY A 37 -18.12 14.25 2.88
N LEU A 38 -18.65 13.12 3.38
CA LEU A 38 -18.09 12.37 4.52
C LEU A 38 -18.22 10.86 4.32
N SER A 39 -17.78 10.33 3.18
CA SER A 39 -17.39 8.92 3.14
C SER A 39 -15.95 8.82 3.65
N ARG A 40 -15.77 8.38 4.90
CA ARG A 40 -14.46 8.18 5.54
C ARG A 40 -13.73 6.92 5.05
N ASP A 41 -14.41 6.08 4.27
CA ASP A 41 -13.91 4.80 3.79
C ASP A 41 -13.55 4.85 2.30
N LEU A 42 -12.72 5.83 1.90
CA LEU A 42 -12.17 5.81 0.54
C LEU A 42 -11.15 4.67 0.42
N PRO A 43 -11.14 3.92 -0.71
CA PRO A 43 -10.21 2.81 -0.89
C PRO A 43 -8.76 3.32 -0.85
N ILE A 44 -7.91 2.59 -0.12
CA ILE A 44 -6.48 2.86 -0.03
C ILE A 44 -5.74 1.72 -0.73
N MET A 45 -4.81 2.06 -1.61
CA MET A 45 -3.86 1.13 -2.21
C MET A 45 -2.46 1.52 -1.78
N ILE A 46 -1.65 0.55 -1.37
CA ILE A 46 -0.24 0.77 -1.03
C ILE A 46 0.58 0.02 -2.06
N SER A 47 1.39 0.74 -2.84
CA SER A 47 2.38 0.15 -3.73
C SER A 47 3.71 0.07 -3.00
N ILE A 48 4.36 -1.09 -3.09
CA ILE A 48 5.61 -1.39 -2.39
C ILE A 48 6.56 -1.97 -3.43
N ILE A 49 7.75 -1.38 -3.55
CA ILE A 49 8.76 -1.81 -4.53
C ILE A 49 10.04 -2.11 -3.76
N ASP A 50 10.48 -3.36 -3.80
CA ASP A 50 11.73 -3.84 -3.22
C ASP A 50 12.11 -5.19 -3.85
N THR A 51 13.26 -5.72 -3.43
CA THR A 51 13.70 -7.09 -3.67
C THR A 51 12.66 -8.11 -3.21
N GLU A 52 12.57 -9.22 -3.95
CA GLU A 52 11.64 -10.31 -3.65
C GLU A 52 11.82 -10.84 -2.21
N GLU A 53 13.07 -10.93 -1.74
CA GLU A 53 13.37 -11.37 -0.38
C GLU A 53 12.73 -10.45 0.67
N LYS A 54 12.88 -9.13 0.53
CA LYS A 54 12.27 -8.16 1.44
C LYS A 54 10.75 -8.19 1.36
N ILE A 55 10.18 -8.29 0.15
CA ILE A 55 8.73 -8.40 -0.04
C ILE A 55 8.17 -9.66 0.66
N ARG A 56 8.81 -10.82 0.50
CA ARG A 56 8.38 -12.07 1.13
C ARG A 56 8.44 -12.02 2.66
N ARG A 57 9.42 -11.30 3.24
CA ARG A 57 9.52 -11.10 4.70
C ARG A 57 8.39 -10.25 5.27
N VAL A 58 7.78 -9.39 4.46
CA VAL A 58 6.67 -8.53 4.87
C VAL A 58 5.33 -9.24 4.84
N LEU A 59 5.13 -10.22 3.95
CA LEU A 59 3.84 -10.92 3.79
C LEU A 59 3.23 -11.44 5.11
N PRO A 60 3.96 -12.15 6.00
CA PRO A 60 3.38 -12.63 7.26
C PRO A 60 2.91 -11.50 8.18
N VAL A 61 3.57 -10.33 8.11
CA VAL A 61 3.17 -9.15 8.87
C VAL A 61 1.86 -8.57 8.36
N PHE A 62 1.60 -8.68 7.05
CA PHE A 62 0.33 -8.25 6.49
C PHE A 62 -0.81 -9.19 6.84
N ASP A 63 -0.57 -10.49 6.93
CA ASP A 63 -1.58 -11.45 7.39
C ASP A 63 -2.07 -11.13 8.81
N GLU A 64 -1.20 -10.56 9.67
CA GLU A 64 -1.57 -10.12 11.02
C GLU A 64 -2.24 -8.73 11.07
N MET A 65 -1.98 -7.87 10.07
CA MET A 65 -2.38 -6.45 10.08
C MET A 65 -3.57 -6.13 9.17
N VAL A 66 -3.90 -7.01 8.22
CA VAL A 66 -4.91 -6.79 7.18
C VAL A 66 -6.00 -7.86 7.31
N ASP A 67 -7.07 -7.51 8.03
CA ASP A 67 -8.21 -8.40 8.22
C ASP A 67 -9.06 -8.58 6.95
N GLU A 68 -9.15 -7.51 6.14
CA GLU A 68 -9.94 -7.49 4.91
C GLU A 68 -9.20 -6.77 3.79
N GLY A 69 -9.23 -7.34 2.58
CA GLY A 69 -8.62 -6.73 1.39
C GLY A 69 -8.06 -7.78 0.44
N LEU A 70 -7.12 -7.35 -0.40
CA LEU A 70 -6.33 -8.23 -1.23
C LEU A 70 -4.88 -7.76 -1.24
N ILE A 71 -3.97 -8.70 -1.37
CA ILE A 71 -2.55 -8.45 -1.57
C ILE A 71 -2.17 -9.17 -2.85
N ALA A 72 -1.56 -8.44 -3.78
CA ALA A 72 -1.09 -8.96 -5.05
C ALA A 72 0.39 -8.64 -5.23
N LEU A 73 1.12 -9.58 -5.82
CA LEU A 73 2.52 -9.42 -6.19
C LEU A 73 2.64 -9.40 -7.71
N SER A 74 3.49 -8.51 -8.21
CA SER A 74 3.86 -8.43 -9.61
C SER A 74 5.33 -8.10 -9.69
N ASP A 75 6.04 -8.81 -10.56
CA ASP A 75 7.44 -8.51 -10.86
C ASP A 75 7.53 -7.18 -11.62
N VAL A 76 8.59 -6.43 -11.34
CA VAL A 76 8.90 -5.17 -12.01
C VAL A 76 10.40 -5.08 -12.29
N GLU A 77 10.74 -4.39 -13.37
CA GLU A 77 12.14 -4.04 -13.69
C GLU A 77 12.39 -2.57 -13.34
N ILE A 78 13.40 -2.33 -12.51
CA ILE A 78 13.79 -0.96 -12.14
C ILE A 78 14.70 -0.39 -13.22
N ILE A 79 14.13 0.40 -14.13
CA ILE A 79 14.87 1.04 -15.23
C ILE A 79 15.80 2.15 -14.73
N LYS A 80 15.38 2.90 -13.71
CA LYS A 80 16.15 4.01 -13.13
C LYS A 80 15.79 4.19 -11.67
N TYR A 81 16.82 4.18 -10.82
CA TYR A 81 16.68 4.49 -9.41
C TYR A 81 17.63 5.64 -9.07
N THR A 82 17.05 6.79 -8.71
CA THR A 82 17.82 7.97 -8.32
C THR A 82 17.29 8.51 -7.00
N HIS A 83 18.17 8.62 -6.00
CA HIS A 83 17.90 9.42 -4.82
C HIS A 83 18.52 10.81 -5.04
N SER A 84 17.78 11.89 -4.78
CA SER A 84 18.47 13.17 -4.57
C SER A 84 19.14 13.08 -3.20
N GLU A 85 20.45 13.29 -3.11
CA GLU A 85 21.07 13.67 -1.83
C GLU A 85 20.52 15.03 -1.43
N ARG A 86 19.34 15.05 -0.79
CA ARG A 86 18.91 16.19 0.01
C ARG A 86 19.21 15.80 1.45
N PRO A 87 20.05 16.56 2.18
CA PRO A 87 20.14 16.41 3.60
C PRO A 87 18.74 16.65 4.17
N VAL A 88 18.26 15.68 4.95
CA VAL A 88 17.06 15.81 5.78
C VAL A 88 17.34 16.79 6.91
#